data_AF-A0A8J3R5X6-F1
#
_entry.id   AF-A0A8J3R5X6-F1
#
_cell.length_a   1.000
_cell.length_b   1.000
_cell.length_c   1.000
_cell.angle_alpha   90.00
_cell.angle_beta   90.00
_cell.angle_gamma   90.00
#
_symmetry.space_group_name_H-M   'P 1'
#
loop_
_entity.id
_entity.type
_entity.pdbx_description
1 polymer ?
#
loop_
_entity_poly.entity_id
_entity_poly.type
_entity_poly.pdbx_seq_one_letter_code
_entity_poly.pdbx_strand_id
1 'polypeptide(L)'
;MAFDPREALREAGVLNSPLAAEVEAAFATLTQEEVDLIISLKDRLPAVLPEVLAHAASDGQWAKPEVEAHGVPVQDKCMCGIWSGSGLA
;
A
#
# COMPACT_ATOMS: atom_id res chain seq x y z
N MET A 1 3.92 -18.83 -26.39
CA MET A 1 3.14 -17.83 -25.62
C MET A 1 4.13 -16.82 -25.07
N ALA A 2 3.85 -15.52 -25.20
CA ALA A 2 4.68 -14.49 -24.58
C ALA A 2 4.38 -14.47 -23.07
N PHE A 3 5.41 -14.28 -22.26
CA PHE A 3 5.27 -14.12 -20.81
C PHE A 3 4.52 -12.82 -20.50
N ASP A 4 3.41 -12.89 -19.74
CA ASP A 4 2.75 -11.71 -19.17
C ASP A 4 3.08 -11.64 -17.66
N PRO A 5 3.94 -10.69 -17.24
CA PRO A 5 4.32 -10.55 -15.84
C PRO A 5 3.14 -10.27 -14.91
N ARG A 6 2.07 -9.62 -15.40
CA ARG A 6 0.90 -9.28 -14.58
C ARG A 6 0.08 -10.52 -14.27
N GLU A 7 -0.07 -11.41 -15.24
CA GLU A 7 -0.78 -12.67 -15.05
C GLU A 7 -0.03 -13.55 -14.05
N ALA A 8 1.28 -13.71 -14.22
CA ALA A 8 2.12 -14.45 -13.28
C ALA A 8 2.05 -13.91 -11.83
N LEU A 9 2.10 -12.58 -11.67
CA LEU A 9 1.99 -11.95 -10.35
C LEU A 9 0.57 -12.07 -9.74
N ARG A 10 -0.49 -12.08 -10.56
CA ARG A 10 -1.87 -12.34 -10.09
C ARG A 10 -2.05 -13.79 -9.66
N GLU A 11 -1.55 -14.75 -10.44
CA GLU A 11 -1.57 -16.17 -10.08
C GLU A 11 -0.82 -16.44 -8.77
N ALA A 12 0.30 -15.75 -8.57
CA ALA A 12 1.04 -15.79 -7.31
C ALA A 12 0.34 -15.06 -6.15
N GLY A 13 -0.79 -14.38 -6.37
CA GLY A 13 -1.49 -13.61 -5.34
C GLY A 13 -0.72 -12.37 -4.85
N VAL A 14 0.24 -11.87 -5.64
CA VAL A 14 0.96 -10.61 -5.36
C VAL A 14 0.08 -9.41 -5.72
N LEU A 15 -0.61 -9.49 -6.85
CA LEU A 15 -1.51 -8.44 -7.34
C LEU A 15 -2.96 -8.81 -7.05
N ASN A 16 -3.66 -7.95 -6.32
CA ASN A 16 -5.09 -8.04 -6.09
C ASN A 16 -5.82 -7.03 -6.99
N SER A 17 -6.81 -7.50 -7.75
CA SER A 17 -7.64 -6.64 -8.60
C SER A 17 -8.73 -5.94 -7.77
N PRO A 18 -9.16 -4.72 -8.14
CA PRO A 18 -8.70 -3.91 -9.28
C PRO A 18 -7.47 -3.04 -8.95
N LEU A 19 -6.58 -2.87 -9.94
CA LEU A 19 -5.42 -1.97 -9.87
C LEU A 19 -5.67 -0.71 -10.71
N ALA A 20 -5.04 0.40 -10.31
CA ALA A 20 -4.99 1.59 -11.16
C ALA A 20 -4.18 1.30 -12.44
N ALA A 21 -4.56 1.92 -13.56
CA ALA A 21 -3.97 1.63 -14.88
C ALA A 21 -2.45 1.91 -14.92
N GLU A 22 -2.00 2.91 -14.17
CA GLU A 22 -0.60 3.28 -14.04
C GLU A 22 0.22 2.18 -13.36
N VAL A 23 -0.39 1.52 -12.37
CA VAL A 23 0.23 0.41 -11.62
C VAL A 23 0.31 -0.83 -12.50
N GLU A 24 -0.75 -1.12 -13.27
CA GLU A 24 -0.72 -2.23 -14.23
C GLU A 24 0.35 -2.02 -15.31
N ALA A 25 0.52 -0.80 -15.79
CA ALA A 25 1.55 -0.45 -16.77
C ALA A 25 2.97 -0.65 -16.21
N ALA A 26 3.20 -0.29 -14.94
CA ALA A 26 4.49 -0.50 -14.28
C ALA A 26 4.84 -2.00 -14.15
N PHE A 27 3.86 -2.84 -13.78
CA PHE A 27 4.10 -4.28 -13.69
C PHE A 27 4.24 -4.96 -15.06
N ALA A 28 3.67 -4.39 -16.12
CA ALA A 28 3.81 -4.91 -17.48
C ALA A 28 5.25 -4.83 -18.04
N THR A 29 6.10 -3.97 -17.48
CA THR A 29 7.48 -3.80 -17.94
C THR A 29 8.48 -4.73 -17.27
N LEU A 30 8.04 -5.53 -16.29
CA LEU A 30 8.94 -6.41 -15.56
C LEU A 30 9.41 -7.60 -16.42
N THR A 31 10.66 -7.94 -16.23
CA THR A 31 11.27 -9.16 -16.76
C THR A 31 10.81 -10.40 -15.99
N GLN A 32 11.05 -11.58 -16.56
CA GLN A 32 10.70 -12.83 -15.91
C GLN A 32 11.47 -13.04 -14.61
N GLU A 33 12.76 -12.72 -14.61
CA GLU A 33 13.64 -12.85 -13.43
C GLU A 33 13.20 -11.93 -12.28
N GLU A 34 12.72 -10.72 -12.60
CA GLU A 34 12.20 -9.78 -11.60
C GLU A 34 10.88 -10.27 -10.99
N VAL A 35 9.99 -10.84 -11.81
CA VAL A 35 8.75 -11.46 -11.32
C VAL A 35 9.05 -12.63 -10.39
N ASP A 36 9.95 -13.52 -10.79
CA ASP A 36 10.36 -14.68 -9.98
C ASP A 36 10.97 -14.23 -8.64
N LEU A 37 11.77 -13.16 -8.65
CA LEU A 37 12.31 -12.57 -7.43
C LEU A 37 11.19 -12.07 -6.51
N ILE A 38 10.22 -11.33 -7.03
CA ILE A 38 9.08 -10.81 -6.26
C ILE A 38 8.28 -11.95 -5.62
N ILE A 39 7.99 -13.00 -6.39
CA ILE A 39 7.29 -14.20 -5.90
C ILE A 39 8.11 -14.87 -4.78
N SER A 40 9.41 -15.06 -4.99
CA SER A 40 10.29 -15.67 -3.99
C SER A 40 10.35 -14.87 -2.69
N LEU A 41 10.31 -13.54 -2.78
CA LEU A 41 10.31 -12.66 -1.60
C LEU A 41 9.01 -12.78 -0.82
N LYS A 42 7.86 -12.78 -1.52
CA LYS A 42 6.54 -12.97 -0.91
C LYS A 42 6.49 -14.26 -0.09
N ASP A 43 7.05 -15.36 -0.60
CA ASP A 43 7.05 -16.65 0.09
C ASP A 43 8.04 -16.71 1.28
N ARG A 44 9.11 -15.91 1.25
CA ARG A 44 10.13 -15.88 2.31
C ARG A 44 9.83 -14.90 3.44
N LEU A 45 9.11 -13.82 3.16
CA LEU A 45 8.73 -12.80 4.14
C LEU A 45 8.05 -13.37 5.40
N PRO A 46 7.11 -14.33 5.32
CA PRO A 46 6.53 -14.96 6.51
C PRO A 46 7.55 -15.56 7.48
N ALA A 47 8.62 -16.14 6.95
CA ALA A 47 9.64 -16.81 7.74
C ALA A 47 10.67 -15.84 8.33
N VAL A 48 10.99 -14.76 7.62
CA VAL A 48 12.01 -13.79 8.04
C VAL A 48 11.42 -12.68 8.90
N LEU A 49 10.20 -12.23 8.60
CA LEU A 49 9.54 -11.09 9.22
C LEU A 49 8.09 -11.45 9.59
N PRO A 50 7.88 -12.39 10.53
CA PRO A 50 6.54 -12.81 10.93
C PRO A 50 5.73 -11.64 11.52
N GLU A 51 6.39 -10.69 12.18
CA GLU A 51 5.73 -9.50 12.76
C GLU A 51 5.18 -8.57 11.68
N VAL A 52 5.82 -8.47 10.51
CA VAL A 52 5.32 -7.65 9.39
C VAL A 52 4.02 -8.23 8.88
N LEU A 53 3.89 -9.55 8.78
CA LEU A 53 2.61 -10.18 8.45
C LEU A 53 1.58 -9.98 9.53
N ALA A 54 1.95 -10.10 10.80
CA ALA A 54 1.01 -9.92 11.91
C ALA A 54 0.35 -8.53 11.91
N HIS A 55 1.04 -7.50 11.43
CA HIS A 55 0.52 -6.13 11.36
C HIS A 55 -0.06 -5.77 9.97
N ALA A 56 0.47 -6.36 8.89
CA ALA A 56 -0.05 -6.17 7.54
C ALA A 56 -1.31 -7.00 7.25
N ALA A 57 -1.51 -8.13 7.93
CA ALA A 57 -2.65 -9.02 7.74
C ALA A 57 -3.94 -8.53 8.44
N SER A 58 -3.92 -7.36 9.07
CA SER A 58 -5.08 -6.79 9.75
C SER A 58 -6.27 -6.57 8.82
N ASP A 59 -6.07 -6.42 7.50
CA ASP A 59 -7.16 -6.35 6.51
C ASP A 59 -6.71 -6.55 5.04
N GLY A 60 -5.67 -7.35 4.78
CA GLY A 60 -5.28 -7.74 3.40
C GLY A 60 -4.95 -6.60 2.44
N GLN A 61 -4.86 -5.37 2.94
CA GLN A 61 -4.48 -4.18 2.22
C GLN A 61 -3.14 -3.77 2.80
N TRP A 62 -2.24 -3.35 1.92
CA TRP A 62 -1.14 -2.45 2.28
C TRP A 62 -1.75 -1.11 2.70
N ALA A 63 -2.56 -1.14 3.76
CA ALA A 63 -3.51 -0.14 4.14
C ALA A 63 -2.73 1.01 4.73
N LYS A 64 -2.79 2.11 3.99
CA LYS A 64 -2.78 3.51 4.42
C LYS A 64 -2.08 3.81 5.76
N PRO A 65 -1.14 4.76 5.79
CA PRO A 65 -0.52 5.18 7.05
C PRO A 65 -1.61 5.51 8.09
N GLU A 66 -1.41 5.05 9.34
CA GLU A 66 -2.34 5.20 10.47
C GLU A 66 -2.87 6.63 10.69
N VAL A 67 -2.19 7.63 10.12
CA VAL A 67 -2.62 9.03 10.06
C VAL A 67 -4.01 9.20 9.43
N GLU A 68 -4.44 8.33 8.52
CA GLU A 68 -5.79 8.38 7.95
C GLU A 68 -6.86 7.67 8.79
N ALA A 69 -6.48 6.75 9.68
CA ALA A 69 -7.42 6.00 10.51
C ALA A 69 -7.97 6.83 11.68
N HIS A 70 -7.19 7.81 12.14
CA HIS A 70 -7.65 8.82 13.09
C HIS A 70 -8.19 10.02 12.32
N GLY A 71 -9.43 9.91 11.85
CA GLY A 71 -10.23 11.04 11.42
C GLY A 71 -10.45 12.02 12.57
N VAL A 72 -9.44 12.84 12.87
CA VAL A 72 -9.65 14.07 13.61
C VAL A 72 -10.37 15.00 12.64
N PRO A 73 -11.63 15.39 12.88
CA PRO A 73 -12.26 16.43 12.08
C PRO A 73 -11.39 17.68 12.22
N VAL A 74 -10.68 18.03 11.14
CA VAL A 74 -9.79 19.20 11.04
C VAL A 74 -10.56 20.52 11.23
N GLN A 75 -11.88 20.46 11.38
CA GLN A 75 -12.72 21.65 11.55
C GLN A 75 -12.74 22.26 12.96
N ASP A 76 -12.31 21.56 14.03
CA ASP A 76 -12.57 22.09 15.38
C ASP A 76 -11.36 22.51 16.23
N LYS A 77 -10.10 22.36 15.79
CA LYS A 77 -8.94 22.77 16.62
C LYS A 77 -7.72 23.33 15.89
N CYS A 78 -7.91 24.07 14.80
CA CYS A 78 -6.89 25.04 14.44
C CYS A 78 -6.93 26.21 15.44
N MET A 79 -6.24 26.04 16.57
CA MET A 79 -5.98 27.06 17.60
C MET A 79 -5.18 28.28 17.07
N CYS A 80 -4.97 28.37 15.76
CA CYS A 80 -4.33 29.49 15.06
C CYS A 80 -5.03 30.82 15.35
N GLY A 81 -6.33 30.83 15.61
CA GLY A 81 -7.09 32.03 15.95
C GLY A 81 -6.77 32.60 17.35
N ILE A 82 -6.36 31.76 18.30
CA ILE A 82 -6.01 32.18 19.66
C ILE A 82 -4.59 32.76 19.70
N TRP A 83 -3.68 32.25 18.86
CA TRP A 83 -2.32 32.77 18.80
C TRP A 83 -2.21 34.02 17.91
N SER A 84 -3.00 34.12 16.83
CA SER A 84 -2.91 35.25 15.88
C SER A 84 -3.67 36.52 16.32
N GLY A 85 -4.24 36.55 17.53
CA GLY A 85 -4.86 37.77 18.10
C GLY A 85 -5.99 38.40 17.27
N SER A 86 -6.59 37.66 16.33
CA SER A 86 -7.57 38.19 15.37
C SER A 86 -9.01 37.70 15.64
N GLY A 87 -9.26 37.08 16.80
CA GLY A 87 -10.58 36.61 17.18
C GLY A 87 -11.34 37.62 18.06
N LEU A 88 -12.43 38.17 17.50
CA LEU A 88 -13.53 38.93 18.12
C LEU A 88 -13.33 40.45 18.34
N ALA A 89 -13.77 41.21 17.34
CA ALA A 89 -14.81 42.23 17.51
C ALA A 89 -15.93 41.95 16.50
#